data_AF-A0A5A7NI46-F1
#
_entry.id   AF-A0A5A7NI46-F1
#
_cell.length_a   1.000
_cell.length_b   1.000
_cell.length_c   1.000
_cell.angle_alpha   90.00
_cell.angle_beta   90.00
_cell.angle_gamma   90.00
#
_symmetry.space_group_name_H-M   'P 1'
#
loop_
_entity.id
_entity.type
_entity.pdbx_description
1 polymer ?
#
loop_
_entity_poly.entity_id
_entity_poly.type
_entity_poly.pdbx_seq_one_letter_code
_entity_poly.pdbx_strand_id
1 'polypeptide(L)'
;MAKAARLLIKGFLLSATMLSTSQALAQDSDVDARLDRLEALVTSLINRMDAKESAPAASDIAVAQQAQQAISETRALAERTAAVETKVAEQSADDNSFAVGKTRVTYGGYVKIDAISQRSSGGQVETGSIVRDFLIPGAIPVGGTSSGFDTDFSARQSRIILETKTNVGSGHKLGSKIEMDFMVTNGGDERVSNSYTPRLRQAYITFDNWLFGQAWSTFQDVGALPEALDFIGPTPGTIFNRQPMVRYSYGGLQIAVEQPETTVTSPTGGRVVTGDDSLPDVVLRYNLKSDMGHLTAAAIGRVLRVKPDDFGRISDDAIGYGLSLSGKLNLGARDDVRFMATAGQGLGRYIGLNIVNDAALRTDGSLIRSPPTPASLPIAICGQTLSGPRFPAAISKPITP
;
A
#
# COMPACT_ATOMS: atom_id res chain seq x y z
N MET A 1 41.60 36.05 -43.46
CA MET A 1 42.26 36.17 -42.14
C MET A 1 41.43 36.84 -41.03
N ALA A 2 40.10 36.94 -41.08
CA ALA A 2 39.34 37.49 -39.93
C ALA A 2 38.08 36.70 -39.51
N LYS A 3 37.75 35.59 -40.17
CA LYS A 3 36.62 34.72 -39.81
C LYS A 3 36.99 33.27 -39.42
N ALA A 4 38.23 32.85 -39.66
CA ALA A 4 38.71 31.51 -39.28
C ALA A 4 39.28 31.44 -37.84
N ALA A 5 39.62 32.57 -37.23
CA ALA A 5 40.20 32.63 -35.87
C ALA A 5 39.16 32.64 -34.73
N ARG A 6 37.85 32.80 -35.03
CA ARG A 6 36.79 32.81 -34.00
C ARG A 6 36.07 31.47 -33.81
N LEU A 7 36.32 30.49 -34.68
CA LEU A 7 35.74 29.14 -34.56
C LEU A 7 36.64 28.16 -33.81
N LEU A 8 37.95 28.44 -33.71
CA LEU A 8 38.93 27.58 -33.01
C LEU A 8 39.01 27.82 -31.49
N ILE A 9 38.42 28.90 -30.95
CA ILE A 9 38.47 29.23 -29.52
C ILE A 9 37.19 28.78 -28.77
N LYS A 10 36.09 28.47 -29.48
CA LYS A 10 34.86 27.93 -28.85
C LYS A 10 34.79 26.40 -28.82
N GLY A 11 35.71 25.70 -29.51
CA GLY A 11 35.83 24.24 -29.47
C GLY A 11 36.69 23.69 -28.33
N PHE A 12 37.45 24.53 -27.61
CA PHE A 12 38.37 24.08 -26.56
C PHE A 12 37.84 24.29 -25.12
N LEU A 13 36.66 24.92 -24.97
CA LEU A 13 36.05 25.23 -23.66
C LEU A 13 34.82 24.38 -23.33
N LEU A 14 34.47 23.38 -24.16
CA LEU A 14 33.31 22.50 -23.94
C LEU A 14 33.67 21.02 -23.71
N SER A 15 34.96 20.65 -23.74
CA SER A 15 35.42 19.28 -23.44
C SER A 15 36.12 19.14 -22.08
N ALA A 16 36.11 20.18 -21.24
CA ALA A 16 36.79 20.18 -19.94
C ALA A 16 35.84 20.03 -18.72
N THR A 17 34.52 19.99 -18.93
CA THR A 17 33.53 19.97 -17.84
C THR A 17 32.69 18.68 -17.74
N MET A 18 33.02 17.63 -18.50
CA MET A 18 32.35 16.32 -18.43
C MET A 18 33.25 15.17 -17.99
N LEU A 19 34.33 15.44 -17.25
CA LEU A 19 35.23 14.39 -16.72
C LEU A 19 35.38 14.35 -15.20
N SER A 20 34.57 15.09 -14.42
CA SER A 20 34.77 15.19 -12.97
C SER A 20 33.70 14.57 -12.08
N THR A 21 32.66 13.90 -12.61
CA THR A 21 31.64 13.26 -11.75
C THR A 21 31.75 11.74 -11.62
N SER A 22 32.75 11.11 -12.25
CA SER A 22 32.96 9.64 -12.17
C SER A 22 34.06 9.19 -11.19
N GLN A 23 34.71 10.12 -10.48
CA GLN A 23 35.83 9.76 -9.58
C GLN A 23 35.48 9.75 -8.08
N ALA A 24 34.25 10.11 -7.69
CA ALA A 24 33.89 10.23 -6.28
C ALA A 24 33.66 8.89 -5.55
N LEU A 25 33.46 7.76 -6.24
CA LEU A 25 33.14 6.46 -5.61
C LEU A 25 34.35 5.51 -5.48
N ALA A 26 35.53 5.89 -5.98
CA ALA A 26 36.73 5.04 -5.95
C ALA A 26 37.85 5.57 -5.03
N GLN A 27 37.62 6.66 -4.30
CA GLN A 27 38.64 7.37 -3.54
C GLN A 27 38.61 7.14 -2.01
N ASP A 28 37.59 6.50 -1.45
CA ASP A 28 37.50 6.32 0.01
C ASP A 28 38.61 5.41 0.57
N SER A 29 38.91 4.30 -0.12
CA SER A 29 40.01 3.41 0.28
C SER A 29 41.41 4.02 0.13
N ASP A 30 41.53 5.13 -0.60
CA ASP A 30 42.79 5.84 -0.83
C ASP A 30 43.03 6.92 0.24
N VAL A 31 41.97 7.52 0.81
CA VAL A 31 42.13 8.61 1.80
C VAL A 31 42.71 8.08 3.11
N ASP A 32 42.17 7.02 3.69
CA ASP A 32 42.71 6.46 4.95
C ASP A 32 44.14 5.94 4.77
N ALA A 33 44.40 5.23 3.66
CA ALA A 33 45.74 4.76 3.33
C ALA A 33 46.74 5.92 3.09
N ARG A 34 46.28 7.06 2.57
CA ARG A 34 47.08 8.28 2.41
C ARG A 34 47.29 9.01 3.72
N LEU A 35 46.29 9.03 4.61
CA LEU A 35 46.40 9.59 5.95
C LEU A 35 47.41 8.79 6.78
N ASP A 36 47.34 7.45 6.76
CA ASP A 36 48.30 6.59 7.44
C ASP A 36 49.73 6.77 6.89
N ARG A 37 49.86 6.92 5.56
CA ARG A 37 51.16 7.21 4.92
C ARG A 37 51.69 8.58 5.31
N LEU A 38 50.83 9.60 5.40
CA LEU A 38 51.21 10.94 5.84
C LEU A 38 51.62 10.95 7.31
N GLU A 39 50.90 10.24 8.18
CA GLU A 39 51.24 10.08 9.61
C GLU A 39 52.58 9.37 9.79
N ALA A 40 52.83 8.31 9.01
CA ALA A 40 54.12 7.63 9.00
C ALA A 40 55.26 8.54 8.50
N LEU A 41 55.01 9.37 7.48
CA LEU A 41 56.00 10.33 6.97
C LEU A 41 56.31 11.42 8.00
N VAL A 42 55.30 12.00 8.64
CA VAL A 42 55.45 13.01 9.70
C VAL A 42 56.22 12.43 10.89
N THR A 43 55.85 11.23 11.34
CA THR A 43 56.54 10.54 12.44
C THR A 43 58.00 10.23 12.08
N SER A 44 58.27 9.83 10.83
CA SER A 44 59.64 9.60 10.38
C SER A 44 60.47 10.89 10.32
N LEU A 45 59.82 12.02 10.00
CA LEU A 45 60.48 13.33 9.94
C LEU A 45 60.86 13.80 11.36
N ILE A 46 59.94 13.65 12.32
CA ILE A 46 60.17 13.95 13.74
C ILE A 46 61.35 13.12 14.27
N ASN A 47 61.30 11.79 14.07
CA ASN A 47 62.38 10.90 14.53
C ASN A 47 63.75 11.21 13.88
N ARG A 48 63.76 11.64 12.60
CA ARG A 48 64.99 12.07 11.91
C ARG A 48 65.51 13.43 12.37
N MET A 49 64.63 14.31 12.83
CA MET A 49 65.00 15.58 13.43
C MET A 49 65.57 15.36 14.84
N ASP A 50 64.99 14.46 15.64
CA ASP A 50 65.48 14.11 16.97
C ASP A 50 66.86 13.40 16.94
N ALA A 51 67.15 12.65 15.87
CA ALA A 51 68.44 11.96 15.68
C ALA A 51 69.59 12.87 15.18
N LYS A 52 69.32 14.11 14.77
CA LYS A 52 70.35 15.12 14.49
C LYS A 52 70.45 16.06 15.68
N GLU A 53 71.61 16.12 16.35
CA GLU A 53 71.94 17.04 17.46
C GLU A 53 71.96 18.54 17.05
N SER A 54 70.87 19.02 16.49
CA SER A 54 70.58 20.43 16.24
C SER A 54 69.17 20.64 16.77
N ALA A 55 69.06 21.40 17.87
CA ALA A 55 67.78 21.72 18.49
C ALA A 55 66.78 22.17 17.41
N PRO A 56 65.59 21.54 17.30
CA PRO A 56 64.61 21.93 16.29
C PRO A 56 64.25 23.40 16.47
N ALA A 57 64.26 24.16 15.38
CA ALA A 57 63.80 25.54 15.43
C ALA A 57 62.31 25.54 15.84
N ALA A 58 61.89 26.50 16.66
CA ALA A 58 60.50 26.59 17.14
C ALA A 58 59.46 26.61 15.98
N SER A 59 59.88 27.03 14.78
CA SER A 59 59.09 26.96 13.54
C SER A 59 58.75 25.53 13.13
N ASP A 60 59.67 24.58 13.28
CA ASP A 60 59.50 23.23 12.74
C ASP A 60 58.58 22.39 13.64
N ILE A 61 58.63 22.61 14.95
CA ILE A 61 57.67 22.04 15.92
C ILE A 61 56.27 22.61 15.68
N ALA A 62 56.16 23.92 15.43
CA ALA A 62 54.88 24.56 15.14
C ALA A 62 54.25 24.03 13.83
N VAL A 63 55.06 23.79 12.80
CA VAL A 63 54.61 23.18 11.53
C VAL A 63 54.16 21.72 11.73
N ALA A 64 54.87 20.94 12.54
CA ALA A 64 54.47 19.56 12.85
C ALA A 64 53.15 19.49 13.65
N GLN A 65 52.96 20.40 14.61
CA GLN A 65 51.72 20.50 15.39
C GLN A 65 50.53 20.96 14.54
N GLN A 66 50.72 21.95 13.66
CA GLN A 66 49.69 22.36 12.69
C GLN A 66 49.35 21.23 11.71
N ALA A 67 50.33 20.45 11.26
CA ALA A 67 50.09 19.29 10.41
C ALA A 67 49.25 18.21 11.13
N GLN A 68 49.54 17.93 12.40
CA GLN A 68 48.75 16.98 13.20
C GLN A 68 47.31 17.47 13.43
N GLN A 69 47.11 18.76 13.72
CA GLN A 69 45.76 19.34 13.84
C GLN A 69 44.98 19.24 12.53
N ALA A 70 45.59 19.63 11.41
CA ALA A 70 44.96 19.54 10.09
C ALA A 70 44.58 18.09 9.72
N ILE A 71 45.41 17.11 10.09
CA ILE A 71 45.10 15.68 9.89
C ILE A 71 43.89 15.27 10.74
N SER A 72 43.82 15.70 12.00
CA SER A 72 42.69 15.36 12.89
C SER A 72 41.36 15.96 12.43
N GLU A 73 41.37 17.21 11.95
CA GLU A 73 40.19 17.87 11.39
C GLU A 73 39.75 17.23 10.08
N THR A 74 40.71 16.81 9.24
CA THR A 74 40.43 16.12 7.98
C THR A 74 39.80 14.75 8.24
N ARG A 75 40.27 13.98 9.24
CA ARG A 75 39.69 12.69 9.63
C ARG A 75 38.27 12.88 10.19
N ALA A 76 38.05 13.88 11.04
CA ALA A 76 36.73 14.20 11.57
C ALA A 76 35.75 14.66 10.48
N LEU A 77 36.22 15.36 9.45
CA LEU A 77 35.42 15.71 8.29
C LEU A 77 35.10 14.47 7.45
N ALA A 78 36.10 13.62 7.16
CA ALA A 78 35.95 12.37 6.42
C ALA A 78 34.87 11.46 7.05
N GLU A 79 34.92 11.26 8.38
CA GLU A 79 33.91 10.51 9.13
C GLU A 79 32.49 11.11 9.01
N ARG A 80 32.38 12.45 9.01
CA ARG A 80 31.09 13.13 8.81
C ARG A 80 30.57 12.95 7.38
N THR A 81 31.43 13.05 6.37
CA THR A 81 31.06 12.77 4.97
C THR A 81 30.64 11.32 4.79
N ALA A 82 31.40 10.35 5.29
CA ALA A 82 31.04 8.93 5.21
C ALA A 82 29.69 8.63 5.90
N ALA A 83 29.43 9.26 7.05
CA ALA A 83 28.15 9.14 7.75
C ALA A 83 26.99 9.82 6.99
N VAL A 84 27.24 10.90 6.25
CA VAL A 84 26.26 11.56 5.38
C VAL A 84 26.02 10.72 4.13
N GLU A 85 27.06 10.20 3.50
CA GLU A 85 26.98 9.35 2.31
C GLU A 85 26.27 8.04 2.60
N THR A 86 26.52 7.41 3.75
CA THR A 86 25.75 6.23 4.19
C THR A 86 24.27 6.58 4.36
N LYS A 87 23.94 7.73 4.97
CA LYS A 87 22.54 8.19 5.10
C LYS A 87 21.91 8.52 3.76
N VAL A 88 22.66 9.06 2.81
CA VAL A 88 22.19 9.35 1.44
C VAL A 88 21.99 8.04 0.66
N ALA A 89 22.90 7.07 0.78
CA ALA A 89 22.81 5.76 0.15
C ALA A 89 21.62 4.93 0.70
N GLU A 90 21.38 4.97 2.01
CA GLU A 90 20.19 4.38 2.65
C GLU A 90 18.88 5.08 2.26
N GLN A 91 18.95 6.33 1.79
CA GLN A 91 17.82 7.11 1.29
C GLN A 91 17.56 6.89 -0.20
N SER A 92 18.59 6.64 -1.00
CA SER A 92 18.50 6.44 -2.46
C SER A 92 18.17 5.01 -2.89
N ALA A 93 17.91 4.08 -1.96
CA ALA A 93 17.63 2.69 -2.28
C ALA A 93 16.23 2.42 -2.86
N ASP A 94 15.31 3.39 -2.79
CA ASP A 94 13.95 3.31 -3.34
C ASP A 94 13.67 4.57 -4.17
N ASP A 95 13.58 4.44 -5.50
CA ASP A 95 13.32 5.52 -6.48
C ASP A 95 12.03 6.32 -6.19
N ASN A 96 11.16 5.79 -5.32
CA ASN A 96 9.89 6.37 -4.93
C ASN A 96 9.83 6.79 -3.45
N SER A 97 10.98 7.01 -2.82
CA SER A 97 11.05 7.43 -1.42
C SER A 97 12.03 8.58 -1.21
N PHE A 98 11.78 9.37 -0.16
CA PHE A 98 12.67 10.41 0.31
C PHE A 98 12.59 10.54 1.83
N ALA A 99 13.60 11.12 2.46
CA ALA A 99 13.60 11.35 3.90
C ALA A 99 13.26 12.79 4.26
N VAL A 100 12.46 12.95 5.31
CA VAL A 100 12.18 14.21 6.00
C VAL A 100 12.57 14.03 7.46
N GLY A 101 13.78 14.47 7.82
CA GLY A 101 14.34 14.23 9.16
C GLY A 101 14.50 12.73 9.45
N LYS A 102 13.81 12.22 10.49
CA LYS A 102 13.80 10.78 10.86
C LYS A 102 12.71 9.97 10.16
N THR A 103 11.93 10.61 9.29
CA THR A 103 10.78 10.01 8.61
C THR A 103 11.14 9.69 7.17
N ARG A 104 11.02 8.43 6.78
CA ARG A 104 10.98 8.02 5.37
C ARG A 104 9.57 8.23 4.85
N VAL A 105 9.43 8.93 3.73
CA VAL A 105 8.18 9.09 2.99
C VAL A 105 8.31 8.30 1.70
N THR A 106 7.35 7.44 1.42
CA THR A 106 7.28 6.64 0.20
C THR A 106 5.98 7.01 -0.53
N TYR A 107 6.08 7.33 -1.81
CA TYR A 107 4.91 7.52 -2.66
C TYR A 107 4.76 6.34 -3.62
N GLY A 108 3.54 6.07 -4.04
CA GLY A 108 3.24 4.98 -4.94
C GLY A 108 1.84 5.09 -5.52
N GLY A 109 1.40 3.99 -6.14
CA GLY A 109 0.13 3.94 -6.85
C GLY A 109 0.34 3.66 -8.33
N TYR A 110 -0.65 3.99 -9.14
CA TYR A 110 -0.64 3.73 -10.58
C TYR A 110 -1.68 4.58 -11.30
N VAL A 111 -1.46 4.82 -12.59
CA VAL A 111 -2.50 5.30 -13.51
C VAL A 111 -3.06 4.09 -14.24
N LYS A 112 -4.39 3.97 -14.30
CA LYS A 112 -5.07 2.86 -14.99
C LYS A 112 -6.17 3.41 -15.87
N ILE A 113 -6.26 2.89 -17.09
CA ILE A 113 -7.41 3.08 -17.98
C ILE A 113 -8.10 1.73 -18.09
N ASP A 114 -9.40 1.72 -17.84
CA ASP A 114 -10.29 0.58 -18.01
C ASP A 114 -11.19 0.81 -19.22
N ALA A 115 -11.44 -0.26 -19.96
CA ALA A 115 -12.42 -0.32 -21.03
C ALA A 115 -13.33 -1.51 -20.77
N ILE A 116 -14.60 -1.25 -20.49
CA ILE A 116 -15.59 -2.28 -20.16
C ILE A 116 -16.65 -2.25 -21.23
N SER A 117 -16.94 -3.40 -21.83
CA SER A 117 -18.08 -3.58 -22.73
C SER A 117 -18.95 -4.70 -22.19
N GLN A 118 -20.23 -4.44 -22.00
CA GLN A 118 -21.16 -5.36 -21.37
C GLN A 118 -22.49 -5.42 -22.11
N ARG A 119 -23.17 -6.55 -21.95
CA ARG A 119 -24.53 -6.76 -22.42
C ARG A 119 -25.23 -7.67 -21.42
N SER A 120 -26.49 -7.39 -21.17
CA SER A 120 -27.35 -8.21 -20.32
C SER A 120 -28.50 -8.81 -21.14
N SER A 121 -28.89 -10.05 -20.84
CA SER A 121 -30.05 -10.68 -21.45
C SER A 121 -31.37 -10.28 -20.77
N GLY A 122 -31.31 -9.74 -19.55
CA GLY A 122 -32.45 -9.54 -18.66
C GLY A 122 -32.85 -8.08 -18.45
N GLY A 123 -32.29 -7.13 -19.20
CA GLY A 123 -32.66 -5.72 -19.16
C GLY A 123 -31.52 -4.78 -19.53
N GLN A 124 -31.86 -3.55 -19.92
CA GLN A 124 -30.86 -2.48 -20.09
C GLN A 124 -30.28 -2.08 -18.73
N VAL A 125 -28.97 -1.83 -18.66
CA VAL A 125 -28.34 -1.21 -17.50
C VAL A 125 -28.28 0.29 -17.73
N GLU A 126 -28.83 1.07 -16.80
CA GLU A 126 -28.85 2.53 -16.89
C GLU A 126 -27.43 3.13 -16.91
N THR A 127 -27.27 4.24 -17.63
CA THR A 127 -26.01 5.02 -17.62
C THR A 127 -25.70 5.52 -16.20
N GLY A 128 -24.42 5.45 -15.82
CA GLY A 128 -23.97 5.80 -14.47
C GLY A 128 -24.30 4.74 -13.39
N SER A 129 -24.93 3.61 -13.77
CA SER A 129 -25.12 2.50 -12.84
C SER A 129 -23.78 1.91 -12.42
N ILE A 130 -23.63 1.65 -11.12
CA ILE A 130 -22.44 0.99 -10.54
C ILE A 130 -22.17 -0.40 -11.14
N VAL A 131 -23.21 -1.06 -11.66
CA VAL A 131 -23.10 -2.38 -12.32
C VAL A 131 -22.35 -2.28 -13.64
N ARG A 132 -22.23 -1.07 -14.21
CA ARG A 132 -21.41 -0.86 -15.40
C ARG A 132 -19.92 -0.83 -15.09
N ASP A 133 -19.56 -0.55 -13.83
CA ASP A 133 -18.19 -0.41 -13.35
C ASP A 133 -17.66 -1.68 -12.67
N PHE A 134 -18.55 -2.50 -12.09
CA PHE A 134 -18.20 -3.76 -11.43
C PHE A 134 -19.22 -4.84 -11.66
N LEU A 135 -18.76 -6.09 -11.62
CA LEU A 135 -19.64 -7.24 -11.47
C LEU A 135 -20.26 -7.27 -10.06
N ILE A 136 -21.49 -6.76 -9.94
CA ILE A 136 -22.32 -6.86 -8.74
C ILE A 136 -23.51 -7.79 -9.03
N PRO A 137 -23.42 -9.10 -8.69
CA PRO A 137 -24.41 -10.09 -9.05
C PRO A 137 -25.86 -9.72 -8.67
N GLY A 138 -26.05 -9.16 -7.48
CA GLY A 138 -27.38 -8.80 -6.96
C GLY A 138 -28.05 -7.63 -7.67
N ALA A 139 -27.33 -6.91 -8.54
CA ALA A 139 -27.85 -5.74 -9.26
C ALA A 139 -27.91 -5.96 -10.78
N ILE A 140 -27.59 -7.17 -11.27
CA ILE A 140 -27.74 -7.53 -12.68
C ILE A 140 -29.25 -7.61 -13.00
N PRO A 141 -29.73 -6.89 -14.04
CA PRO A 141 -31.15 -6.90 -14.37
C PRO A 141 -31.63 -8.28 -14.85
N VAL A 142 -32.82 -8.66 -14.42
CA VAL A 142 -33.51 -9.92 -14.77
C VAL A 142 -34.95 -9.65 -15.17
N GLY A 143 -35.50 -10.48 -16.07
CA GLY A 143 -36.92 -10.42 -16.45
C GLY A 143 -37.31 -9.35 -17.48
N GLY A 144 -36.37 -8.50 -17.89
CA GLY A 144 -36.54 -7.54 -18.99
C GLY A 144 -36.09 -8.09 -20.35
N THR A 145 -36.16 -7.22 -21.36
CA THR A 145 -35.64 -7.52 -22.71
C THR A 145 -34.11 -7.41 -22.74
N SER A 146 -33.47 -8.20 -23.60
CA SER A 146 -32.02 -8.11 -23.84
C SER A 146 -31.60 -6.66 -24.15
N SER A 147 -30.49 -6.23 -23.54
CA SER A 147 -29.83 -4.98 -23.86
C SER A 147 -29.00 -5.08 -25.14
N GLY A 148 -28.60 -3.91 -25.65
CA GLY A 148 -27.46 -3.76 -26.55
C GLY A 148 -26.12 -3.89 -25.81
N PHE A 149 -25.03 -3.56 -26.50
CA PHE A 149 -23.72 -3.41 -25.86
C PHE A 149 -23.56 -2.00 -25.29
N ASP A 150 -23.25 -1.93 -23.99
CA ASP A 150 -22.85 -0.71 -23.30
C ASP A 150 -21.33 -0.72 -23.16
N THR A 151 -20.65 0.35 -23.59
CA THR A 151 -19.19 0.45 -23.53
C THR A 151 -18.76 1.70 -22.80
N ASP A 152 -17.90 1.53 -21.80
CA ASP A 152 -17.42 2.56 -20.91
C ASP A 152 -15.90 2.57 -20.85
N PHE A 153 -15.32 3.77 -20.85
CA PHE A 153 -13.89 3.98 -20.64
C PHE A 153 -13.71 4.85 -19.41
N SER A 154 -12.77 4.49 -18.53
CA SER A 154 -12.55 5.27 -17.32
C SER A 154 -11.12 5.20 -16.81
N ALA A 155 -10.64 6.29 -16.22
CA ALA A 155 -9.37 6.33 -15.50
C ALA A 155 -9.55 6.32 -13.97
N ARG A 156 -10.78 6.13 -13.48
CA ARG A 156 -11.16 6.28 -12.06
C ARG A 156 -10.45 5.34 -11.09
N GLN A 157 -9.96 4.19 -11.57
CA GLN A 157 -9.21 3.25 -10.75
C GLN A 157 -7.77 3.67 -10.48
N SER A 158 -7.30 4.75 -11.11
CA SER A 158 -5.99 5.35 -10.82
C SER A 158 -5.86 5.63 -9.33
N ARG A 159 -4.71 5.28 -8.77
CA ARG A 159 -4.49 5.22 -7.33
C ARG A 159 -3.27 6.04 -6.93
N ILE A 160 -3.40 6.71 -5.80
CA ILE A 160 -2.31 7.44 -5.15
C ILE A 160 -2.12 6.83 -3.77
N ILE A 161 -0.87 6.53 -3.42
CA ILE A 161 -0.47 5.98 -2.14
C ILE A 161 0.64 6.86 -1.57
N LEU A 162 0.50 7.24 -0.31
CA LEU A 162 1.53 7.87 0.49
C LEU A 162 1.71 7.08 1.77
N GLU A 163 2.93 6.62 2.02
CA GLU A 163 3.29 5.88 3.23
C GLU A 163 4.43 6.60 3.95
N THR A 164 4.45 6.52 5.26
CA THR A 164 5.57 7.02 6.06
C THR A 164 6.06 5.96 7.04
N LYS A 165 7.37 6.01 7.33
CA LYS A 165 8.02 5.21 8.37
C LYS A 165 8.98 6.10 9.14
N THR A 166 8.72 6.29 10.43
CA THR A 166 9.49 7.13 11.32
C THR A 166 10.07 6.28 12.45
N ASN A 167 11.38 6.35 12.63
CA ASN A 167 12.02 5.80 13.83
C ASN A 167 11.91 6.84 14.96
N VAL A 168 11.08 6.55 15.96
CA VAL A 168 10.81 7.47 17.08
C VAL A 168 11.74 7.29 18.27
N GLY A 169 12.76 6.41 18.15
CA GLY A 169 13.73 6.12 19.21
C GLY A 169 13.36 4.89 20.05
N SER A 170 14.32 4.41 20.85
CA SER A 170 14.16 3.27 21.76
C SER A 170 13.68 1.95 21.12
N GLY A 171 13.88 1.79 19.81
CA GLY A 171 13.47 0.59 19.06
C GLY A 171 12.04 0.62 18.52
N HIS A 172 11.27 1.68 18.79
CA HIS A 172 9.87 1.80 18.36
C HIS A 172 9.72 2.34 16.93
N LYS A 173 8.73 1.84 16.21
CA LYS A 173 8.45 2.19 14.80
C LYS A 173 7.06 2.79 14.67
N LEU A 174 7.01 4.03 14.19
CA LEU A 174 5.78 4.71 13.81
C LEU A 174 5.64 4.70 12.29
N GLY A 175 4.47 4.40 11.77
CA GLY A 175 4.18 4.48 10.34
C GLY A 175 2.81 5.08 10.07
N SER A 176 2.59 5.54 8.85
CA SER A 176 1.28 5.96 8.39
C SER A 176 1.05 5.59 6.93
N LYS A 177 -0.22 5.50 6.53
CA LYS A 177 -0.62 5.30 5.15
C LYS A 177 -1.83 6.16 4.83
N ILE A 178 -1.81 6.81 3.68
CA ILE A 178 -2.96 7.41 3.01
C ILE A 178 -3.03 6.83 1.61
N GLU A 179 -4.17 6.26 1.25
CA GLU A 179 -4.44 5.69 -0.06
C GLU A 179 -5.75 6.26 -0.60
N MET A 180 -5.77 6.69 -1.86
CA MET A 180 -6.93 7.28 -2.53
C MET A 180 -7.11 6.75 -3.96
N ASP A 181 -8.36 6.72 -4.44
CA ASP A 181 -8.72 6.54 -5.86
C ASP A 181 -9.92 7.45 -6.21
N PHE A 182 -10.45 7.34 -7.43
CA PHE A 182 -11.57 8.17 -7.92
C PHE A 182 -12.80 7.35 -8.30
N MET A 183 -12.86 6.08 -7.86
CA MET A 183 -13.87 5.12 -8.30
C MET A 183 -15.06 5.12 -7.34
N VAL A 184 -16.31 4.96 -7.84
CA VAL A 184 -17.54 5.00 -7.01
C VAL A 184 -17.69 6.29 -6.20
N THR A 185 -17.46 7.43 -6.85
CA THR A 185 -17.68 8.74 -6.24
C THR A 185 -18.72 9.53 -7.00
N ASN A 186 -19.47 10.35 -6.27
CA ASN A 186 -20.47 11.23 -6.87
C ASN A 186 -19.79 12.42 -7.55
N GLY A 187 -20.48 13.01 -8.54
CA GLY A 187 -20.13 14.30 -9.13
C GLY A 187 -19.52 14.26 -10.53
N GLY A 188 -19.19 13.07 -11.06
CA GLY A 188 -18.82 12.90 -12.47
C GLY A 188 -20.04 12.59 -13.34
N ASP A 189 -20.07 13.15 -14.55
CA ASP A 189 -20.95 12.69 -15.62
C ASP A 189 -20.15 12.54 -16.93
N GLU A 190 -20.53 11.56 -17.76
CA GLU A 190 -19.93 11.38 -19.09
C GLU A 190 -20.38 12.46 -20.09
N ARG A 191 -21.34 13.31 -19.70
CA ARG A 191 -22.00 14.29 -20.58
C ARG A 191 -21.19 15.59 -20.72
N VAL A 192 -20.47 16.01 -19.68
CA VAL A 192 -19.81 17.32 -19.61
C VAL A 192 -18.32 17.20 -19.31
N SER A 193 -17.96 16.80 -18.08
CA SER A 193 -16.58 16.97 -17.59
C SER A 193 -15.97 15.73 -16.96
N ASN A 194 -16.74 14.67 -16.71
CA ASN A 194 -16.28 13.43 -16.10
C ASN A 194 -15.44 13.66 -14.81
N SER A 195 -15.85 14.66 -14.02
CA SER A 195 -15.10 15.16 -12.86
C SER A 195 -15.42 14.37 -11.59
N TYR A 196 -14.63 13.34 -11.30
CA TYR A 196 -14.80 12.52 -10.10
C TYR A 196 -14.03 13.07 -8.91
N THR A 197 -14.64 12.98 -7.73
CA THR A 197 -13.98 13.38 -6.48
C THR A 197 -13.01 12.30 -6.02
N PRO A 198 -11.84 12.65 -5.45
CA PRO A 198 -10.98 11.67 -4.79
C PRO A 198 -11.70 11.08 -3.58
N ARG A 199 -11.70 9.75 -3.43
CA ARG A 199 -12.17 9.07 -2.22
C ARG A 199 -11.04 8.46 -1.42
N LEU A 200 -11.22 8.45 -0.11
CA LEU A 200 -10.33 7.78 0.82
C LEU A 200 -10.51 6.26 0.75
N ARG A 201 -9.39 5.55 0.57
CA ARG A 201 -9.36 4.09 0.57
C ARG A 201 -8.87 3.55 1.91
N GLN A 202 -7.68 3.97 2.31
CA GLN A 202 -7.07 3.61 3.60
C GLN A 202 -6.44 4.87 4.19
N ALA A 203 -6.60 5.04 5.50
CA ALA A 203 -5.96 6.07 6.29
C ALA A 203 -5.72 5.54 7.69
N TYR A 204 -4.48 5.17 8.00
CA TYR A 204 -4.17 4.64 9.31
C TYR A 204 -2.76 4.99 9.75
N ILE A 205 -2.56 4.91 11.06
CA ILE A 205 -1.28 5.00 11.74
C ILE A 205 -0.96 3.63 12.32
N THR A 206 0.30 3.21 12.21
CA THR A 206 0.81 2.02 12.89
C THR A 206 1.84 2.43 13.92
N PHE A 207 1.75 1.87 15.13
CA PHE A 207 2.77 2.03 16.16
C PHE A 207 3.14 0.65 16.68
N ASP A 208 4.35 0.20 16.33
CA ASP A 208 4.82 -1.17 16.55
C ASP A 208 3.79 -2.21 16.07
N ASN A 209 3.15 -2.91 17.01
CA ASN A 209 2.17 -3.96 16.78
C ASN A 209 0.72 -3.44 16.66
N TRP A 210 0.50 -2.15 16.82
CA TRP A 210 -0.82 -1.51 16.77
C TRP A 210 -1.10 -0.83 15.43
N LEU A 211 -2.38 -0.81 15.04
CA LEU A 211 -2.92 -0.03 13.93
C LEU A 211 -4.15 0.73 14.41
N PHE A 212 -4.25 2.02 14.04
CA PHE A 212 -5.38 2.90 14.31
C PHE A 212 -5.82 3.59 13.02
N GLY A 213 -7.10 3.47 12.65
CA GLY A 213 -7.68 4.16 11.49
C GLY A 213 -8.36 3.22 10.49
N GLN A 214 -8.65 3.72 9.29
CA GLN A 214 -9.35 2.98 8.25
C GLN A 214 -8.41 2.10 7.43
N ALA A 215 -8.63 0.79 7.48
CA ALA A 215 -7.89 -0.22 6.73
C ALA A 215 -8.84 -1.31 6.22
N TRP A 216 -8.32 -2.27 5.46
CA TRP A 216 -9.03 -3.55 5.22
C TRP A 216 -9.40 -4.21 6.54
N SER A 217 -10.65 -4.65 6.66
CA SER A 217 -11.12 -5.41 7.82
C SER A 217 -10.14 -6.54 8.12
N THR A 218 -9.87 -6.77 9.39
CA THR A 218 -9.06 -7.90 9.89
C THR A 218 -9.69 -9.23 9.48
N PHE A 219 -11.00 -9.26 9.21
CA PHE A 219 -11.71 -10.44 8.72
C PHE A 219 -11.40 -10.73 7.24
N GLN A 220 -10.84 -9.77 6.51
CA GLN A 220 -10.52 -9.90 5.08
C GLN A 220 -9.07 -10.32 4.82
N ASP A 221 -8.88 -11.38 4.03
CA ASP A 221 -7.58 -11.81 3.54
C ASP A 221 -7.31 -11.34 2.11
N VAL A 222 -6.69 -10.15 2.00
CA VAL A 222 -6.29 -9.57 0.70
C VAL A 222 -5.34 -10.48 -0.08
N GLY A 223 -4.55 -11.32 0.60
CA GLY A 223 -3.62 -12.25 -0.05
C GLY A 223 -4.31 -13.42 -0.76
N ALA A 224 -5.58 -13.70 -0.44
CA ALA A 224 -6.39 -14.73 -1.06
C ALA A 224 -7.23 -14.20 -2.25
N LEU A 225 -7.17 -12.90 -2.55
CA LEU A 225 -7.84 -12.36 -3.74
C LEU A 225 -7.07 -12.78 -5.01
N PRO A 226 -7.74 -13.33 -6.04
CA PRO A 226 -7.09 -13.57 -7.32
C PRO A 226 -6.80 -12.27 -8.04
N GLU A 227 -5.84 -12.30 -8.95
CA GLU A 227 -5.69 -11.25 -9.93
C GLU A 227 -6.87 -11.32 -10.91
N ALA A 228 -7.62 -10.23 -11.02
CA ALA A 228 -8.77 -10.13 -11.90
C ALA A 228 -8.75 -8.77 -12.61
N LEU A 229 -9.28 -8.75 -13.83
CA LEU A 229 -9.44 -7.50 -14.58
C LEU A 229 -10.57 -6.64 -13.99
N ASP A 230 -11.66 -7.29 -13.54
CA ASP A 230 -12.66 -6.65 -12.69
C ASP A 230 -12.00 -6.17 -11.39
N PHE A 231 -12.27 -4.93 -11.00
CA PHE A 231 -11.57 -4.25 -9.91
C PHE A 231 -11.64 -4.95 -8.55
N ILE A 232 -12.74 -5.67 -8.31
CA ILE A 232 -13.01 -6.31 -7.03
C ILE A 232 -12.72 -7.82 -7.15
N GLY A 233 -12.87 -8.38 -8.37
CA GLY A 233 -12.63 -9.79 -8.65
C GLY A 233 -13.90 -10.63 -8.42
N PRO A 234 -13.79 -11.89 -7.95
CA PRO A 234 -14.96 -12.72 -7.68
C PRO A 234 -15.72 -12.19 -6.46
N THR A 235 -16.62 -11.24 -6.69
CA THR A 235 -17.42 -10.61 -5.64
C THR A 235 -18.32 -11.58 -4.88
N PRO A 236 -18.97 -12.62 -5.48
CA PRO A 236 -19.74 -13.56 -4.70
C PRO A 236 -18.84 -14.35 -3.75
N GLY A 237 -19.04 -14.16 -2.44
CA GLY A 237 -18.37 -14.92 -1.40
C GLY A 237 -17.02 -14.42 -0.92
N THR A 238 -16.56 -13.30 -1.46
CA THR A 238 -15.37 -12.62 -0.98
C THR A 238 -15.74 -11.67 0.15
N ILE A 239 -15.00 -11.69 1.25
CA ILE A 239 -15.12 -10.66 2.28
C ILE A 239 -14.57 -9.36 1.68
N PHE A 240 -15.30 -8.27 1.67
CA PHE A 240 -14.81 -7.04 1.03
C PHE A 240 -15.32 -5.81 1.77
N ASN A 241 -14.57 -5.40 2.79
CA ASN A 241 -14.90 -4.23 3.58
C ASN A 241 -13.62 -3.53 4.07
N ARG A 242 -13.68 -2.20 4.14
CA ARG A 242 -12.68 -1.35 4.76
C ARG A 242 -13.39 -0.42 5.72
N GLN A 243 -12.82 -0.27 6.90
CA GLN A 243 -13.46 0.48 7.96
C GLN A 243 -12.44 0.95 9.00
N PRO A 244 -12.78 1.99 9.77
CA PRO A 244 -12.02 2.36 10.95
C PRO A 244 -11.89 1.21 11.94
N MET A 245 -10.70 1.05 12.52
CA MET A 245 -10.44 0.03 13.53
C MET A 245 -9.29 0.40 14.45
N VAL A 246 -9.21 -0.33 15.57
CA VAL A 246 -8.00 -0.50 16.36
C VAL A 246 -7.61 -1.96 16.31
N ARG A 247 -6.39 -2.27 15.88
CA ARG A 247 -5.90 -3.65 15.74
C ARG A 247 -4.55 -3.84 16.41
N TYR A 248 -4.39 -4.93 17.14
CA TYR A 248 -3.12 -5.43 17.65
C TYR A 248 -2.70 -6.68 16.88
N SER A 249 -1.42 -6.81 16.53
CA SER A 249 -0.88 -7.93 15.74
C SER A 249 0.40 -8.49 16.36
N TYR A 250 0.45 -9.78 16.70
CA TYR A 250 1.64 -10.42 17.28
C TYR A 250 1.77 -11.88 16.85
N GLY A 251 2.96 -12.29 16.37
CA GLY A 251 3.26 -13.71 16.08
C GLY A 251 2.32 -14.39 15.07
N GLY A 252 1.62 -13.64 14.21
CA GLY A 252 0.61 -14.15 13.27
C GLY A 252 -0.83 -13.96 13.74
N LEU A 253 -1.04 -13.76 15.04
CA LEU A 253 -2.34 -13.40 15.63
C LEU A 253 -2.66 -11.93 15.40
N GLN A 254 -3.92 -11.63 15.11
CA GLN A 254 -4.47 -10.29 15.02
C GLN A 254 -5.78 -10.23 15.78
N ILE A 255 -5.95 -9.19 16.60
CA ILE A 255 -7.19 -8.89 17.32
C ILE A 255 -7.56 -7.46 16.99
N ALA A 256 -8.80 -7.24 16.57
CA ALA A 256 -9.28 -5.91 16.23
C ALA A 256 -10.67 -5.62 16.79
N VAL A 257 -10.88 -4.35 17.12
CA VAL A 257 -12.21 -3.75 17.26
C VAL A 257 -12.44 -2.86 16.06
N GLU A 258 -13.53 -3.10 15.34
CA GLU A 258 -13.82 -2.48 14.06
C GLU A 258 -15.15 -1.72 14.12
N GLN A 259 -15.26 -0.63 13.34
CA GLN A 259 -16.47 0.18 13.28
C GLN A 259 -17.68 -0.69 12.91
N PRO A 260 -18.74 -0.74 13.73
CA PRO A 260 -19.93 -1.49 13.42
C PRO A 260 -20.78 -0.75 12.38
N GLU A 261 -21.62 -1.50 11.70
CA GLU A 261 -22.68 -1.05 10.80
C GLU A 261 -23.58 -2.26 10.58
N THR A 262 -24.89 -2.03 10.63
CA THR A 262 -25.91 -3.04 10.45
C THR A 262 -26.78 -2.70 9.24
N THR A 263 -27.00 -3.69 8.38
CA THR A 263 -27.89 -3.58 7.22
C THR A 263 -29.06 -4.52 7.36
N VAL A 264 -30.27 -3.98 7.16
CA VAL A 264 -31.52 -4.70 7.39
C VAL A 264 -32.43 -4.59 6.19
N THR A 265 -33.08 -5.70 5.82
CA THR A 265 -34.18 -5.69 4.87
C THR A 265 -35.45 -5.20 5.57
N SER A 266 -36.03 -4.10 5.07
CA SER A 266 -37.32 -3.59 5.55
C SER A 266 -38.47 -4.56 5.22
N PRO A 267 -39.64 -4.44 5.87
CA PRO A 267 -40.82 -5.21 5.50
C PRO A 267 -41.28 -4.99 4.05
N THR A 268 -40.88 -3.87 3.43
CA THR A 268 -41.15 -3.55 2.01
C THR A 268 -40.07 -4.08 1.06
N GLY A 269 -39.06 -4.79 1.57
CA GLY A 269 -37.98 -5.41 0.78
C GLY A 269 -36.79 -4.49 0.49
N GLY A 270 -36.82 -3.24 0.94
CA GLY A 270 -35.71 -2.29 0.75
C GLY A 270 -34.58 -2.53 1.74
N ARG A 271 -33.34 -2.19 1.37
CA ARG A 271 -32.20 -2.13 2.31
C ARG A 271 -32.30 -0.86 3.14
N VAL A 272 -32.12 -1.00 4.44
CA VAL A 272 -31.94 0.09 5.40
C VAL A 272 -30.60 -0.10 6.08
N VAL A 273 -29.83 0.98 6.19
CA VAL A 273 -28.59 1.06 6.95
C VAL A 273 -28.96 1.72 8.27
N THR A 274 -28.78 1.00 9.37
CA THR A 274 -29.24 1.44 10.70
C THR A 274 -28.11 2.20 11.39
N GLY A 275 -28.36 3.45 11.80
CA GLY A 275 -27.31 4.36 12.26
C GLY A 275 -26.92 4.24 13.74
N ASP A 276 -27.34 3.17 14.41
CA ASP A 276 -27.52 3.13 15.86
C ASP A 276 -26.69 2.06 16.60
N ASP A 277 -25.68 1.51 15.91
CA ASP A 277 -24.77 0.51 16.46
C ASP A 277 -23.86 1.11 17.55
N SER A 278 -23.87 0.52 18.75
CA SER A 278 -23.14 1.06 19.92
C SER A 278 -21.96 0.21 20.38
N LEU A 279 -21.76 -0.98 19.80
CA LEU A 279 -20.69 -1.90 20.16
C LEU A 279 -19.84 -2.20 18.93
N PRO A 280 -18.51 -2.14 19.01
CA PRO A 280 -17.67 -2.45 17.87
C PRO A 280 -17.73 -3.94 17.53
N ASP A 281 -17.48 -4.23 16.26
CA ASP A 281 -17.28 -5.61 15.81
C ASP A 281 -15.93 -6.11 16.31
N VAL A 282 -15.89 -7.29 16.90
CA VAL A 282 -14.65 -7.90 17.39
C VAL A 282 -14.19 -8.95 16.40
N VAL A 283 -12.97 -8.81 15.92
CA VAL A 283 -12.37 -9.73 14.95
C VAL A 283 -11.11 -10.36 15.52
N LEU A 284 -11.00 -11.67 15.35
CA LEU A 284 -9.82 -12.47 15.64
C LEU A 284 -9.33 -13.10 14.35
N ARG A 285 -8.03 -13.03 14.06
CA ARG A 285 -7.43 -13.67 12.88
C ARG A 285 -6.10 -14.29 13.22
N TYR A 286 -5.79 -15.42 12.61
CA TYR A 286 -4.50 -16.07 12.70
C TYR A 286 -3.98 -16.42 11.31
N ASN A 287 -2.74 -15.99 11.03
CA ASN A 287 -2.07 -16.21 9.77
C ASN A 287 -0.96 -17.26 9.91
N LEU A 288 -1.13 -18.39 9.23
CA LEU A 288 -0.12 -19.42 9.06
C LEU A 288 0.61 -19.19 7.74
N LYS A 289 1.92 -18.97 7.82
CA LYS A 289 2.79 -18.84 6.64
C LYS A 289 3.66 -20.09 6.50
N SER A 290 3.84 -20.55 5.27
CA SER A 290 4.75 -21.65 4.92
C SER A 290 5.43 -21.36 3.58
N ASP A 291 6.40 -22.18 3.19
CA ASP A 291 7.06 -22.05 1.89
C ASP A 291 6.10 -22.30 0.71
N MET A 292 5.03 -23.07 0.96
CA MET A 292 3.97 -23.34 -0.02
C MET A 292 2.92 -22.23 -0.11
N GLY A 293 3.02 -21.16 0.68
CA GLY A 293 2.09 -20.03 0.65
C GLY A 293 1.57 -19.63 2.03
N HIS A 294 0.26 -19.35 2.14
CA HIS A 294 -0.34 -18.98 3.42
C HIS A 294 -1.75 -19.51 3.58
N LEU A 295 -2.10 -19.77 4.84
CA LEU A 295 -3.45 -20.09 5.31
C LEU A 295 -3.84 -19.09 6.39
N THR A 296 -5.08 -18.62 6.32
CA THR A 296 -5.64 -17.66 7.25
C THR A 296 -6.93 -18.25 7.82
N ALA A 297 -7.06 -18.26 9.14
CA ALA A 297 -8.33 -18.49 9.81
C ALA A 297 -8.75 -17.20 10.53
N ALA A 298 -10.00 -16.79 10.37
CA ALA A 298 -10.54 -15.60 11.00
C ALA A 298 -11.93 -15.87 11.59
N ALA A 299 -12.26 -15.17 12.68
CA ALA A 299 -13.53 -15.19 13.36
C ALA A 299 -13.99 -13.76 13.65
N ILE A 300 -15.30 -13.53 13.59
CA ILE A 300 -15.91 -12.23 13.89
C ILE A 300 -17.12 -12.42 14.80
N GLY A 301 -17.28 -11.53 15.76
CA GLY A 301 -18.46 -11.41 16.62
C GLY A 301 -19.01 -9.98 16.55
N ARG A 302 -20.34 -9.87 16.47
CA ARG A 302 -21.06 -8.63 16.15
C ARG A 302 -22.35 -8.53 16.93
N VAL A 303 -22.82 -7.31 17.17
CA VAL A 303 -24.19 -7.04 17.62
C VAL A 303 -24.88 -6.25 16.53
N LEU A 304 -25.94 -6.82 15.97
CA LEU A 304 -26.82 -6.18 15.01
C LEU A 304 -27.93 -5.48 15.78
N ARG A 305 -28.14 -4.20 15.52
CA ARG A 305 -29.16 -3.42 16.22
C ARG A 305 -30.10 -2.72 15.24
N VAL A 306 -31.37 -2.70 15.60
CA VAL A 306 -32.38 -1.81 15.04
C VAL A 306 -32.95 -0.98 16.19
N LYS A 307 -33.12 0.32 15.99
CA LYS A 307 -33.75 1.20 16.99
C LYS A 307 -35.03 1.86 16.49
N PRO A 308 -35.86 2.41 17.40
CA PRO A 308 -37.12 3.04 17.03
C PRO A 308 -36.96 4.25 16.10
N ASP A 309 -35.80 4.89 16.07
CA ASP A 309 -35.54 6.01 15.16
C ASP A 309 -35.34 5.54 13.71
N ASP A 310 -34.99 4.26 13.49
CA ASP A 310 -34.85 3.67 12.16
C ASP A 310 -36.21 3.27 11.53
N PHE A 311 -37.16 2.78 12.35
CA PHE A 311 -38.45 2.23 11.87
C PHE A 311 -39.68 2.71 12.65
N GLY A 312 -39.57 3.82 13.35
CA GLY A 312 -40.66 4.54 14.02
C GLY A 312 -41.19 3.93 15.32
N ARG A 313 -41.01 2.62 15.61
CA ARG A 313 -41.55 1.94 16.81
C ARG A 313 -40.83 0.66 17.28
N ILE A 314 -39.73 0.26 16.64
CA ILE A 314 -39.18 -1.08 16.78
C ILE A 314 -37.74 -1.01 17.31
N SER A 315 -37.43 -1.75 18.37
CA SER A 315 -36.07 -1.92 18.88
C SER A 315 -35.79 -3.40 19.05
N ASP A 316 -34.71 -3.91 18.46
CA ASP A 316 -34.28 -5.30 18.64
C ASP A 316 -32.76 -5.43 18.45
N ASP A 317 -32.18 -6.40 19.16
CA ASP A 317 -30.75 -6.71 19.17
C ASP A 317 -30.54 -8.18 18.79
N ALA A 318 -29.63 -8.46 17.87
CA ALA A 318 -29.27 -9.81 17.48
C ALA A 318 -27.75 -10.01 17.44
N ILE A 319 -27.26 -11.17 17.89
CA ILE A 319 -25.84 -11.51 17.78
C ILE A 319 -25.55 -12.04 16.38
N GLY A 320 -24.57 -11.42 15.71
CA GLY A 320 -23.97 -11.89 14.47
C GLY A 320 -22.61 -12.54 14.76
N TYR A 321 -22.27 -13.58 14.00
CA TYR A 321 -20.97 -14.24 14.11
C TYR A 321 -20.56 -14.87 12.79
N GLY A 322 -19.25 -15.03 12.61
CA GLY A 322 -18.70 -15.60 11.38
C GLY A 322 -17.35 -16.25 11.56
N LEU A 323 -17.09 -17.24 10.70
CA LEU A 323 -15.81 -17.89 10.54
C LEU A 323 -15.40 -17.80 9.07
N SER A 324 -14.12 -17.55 8.83
CA SER A 324 -13.54 -17.54 7.49
C SER A 324 -12.25 -18.35 7.47
N LEU A 325 -12.08 -19.17 6.44
CA LEU A 325 -10.85 -19.87 6.11
C LEU A 325 -10.45 -19.47 4.70
N SER A 326 -9.25 -18.93 4.53
CA SER A 326 -8.74 -18.50 3.24
C SER A 326 -7.27 -18.83 3.08
N GLY A 327 -6.78 -18.74 1.85
CA GLY A 327 -5.36 -18.93 1.62
C GLY A 327 -4.95 -18.79 0.17
N LYS A 328 -3.63 -18.82 -0.01
CA LYS A 328 -2.97 -18.98 -1.29
C LYS A 328 -1.99 -20.14 -1.17
N LEU A 329 -2.15 -21.14 -2.02
CA LEU A 329 -1.29 -22.31 -2.10
C LEU A 329 -0.58 -22.32 -3.44
N ASN A 330 0.74 -22.28 -3.42
CA ASN A 330 1.56 -22.40 -4.62
C ASN A 330 1.58 -23.88 -5.05
N LEU A 331 1.13 -24.18 -6.27
CA LEU A 331 1.15 -25.52 -6.85
C LEU A 331 2.42 -25.81 -7.66
N GLY A 332 3.29 -24.81 -7.79
CA GLY A 332 4.56 -24.89 -8.51
C GLY A 332 5.23 -23.52 -8.60
N ALA A 333 6.14 -23.35 -9.56
CA ALA A 333 6.87 -22.10 -9.74
C ALA A 333 6.04 -20.96 -10.37
N ARG A 334 4.89 -21.29 -11.01
CA ARG A 334 4.08 -20.34 -11.79
C ARG A 334 2.60 -20.36 -11.47
N ASP A 335 2.15 -21.36 -10.75
CA ASP A 335 0.73 -21.63 -10.56
C ASP A 335 0.41 -21.55 -9.06
N ASP A 336 -0.71 -20.88 -8.75
CA ASP A 336 -1.23 -20.81 -7.40
C ASP A 336 -2.76 -21.00 -7.39
N VAL A 337 -3.24 -21.55 -6.28
CA VAL A 337 -4.66 -21.68 -5.99
C VAL A 337 -5.00 -20.76 -4.84
N ARG A 338 -6.03 -19.95 -5.03
CA ARG A 338 -6.58 -19.07 -4.01
C ARG A 338 -8.00 -19.45 -3.71
N PHE A 339 -8.32 -19.42 -2.44
CA PHE A 339 -9.64 -19.75 -1.96
C PHE A 339 -9.99 -18.93 -0.73
N MET A 340 -11.28 -18.70 -0.55
CA MET A 340 -11.86 -18.12 0.63
C MET A 340 -13.18 -18.82 0.89
N ALA A 341 -13.43 -19.19 2.13
CA ALA A 341 -14.65 -19.86 2.54
C ALA A 341 -15.14 -19.19 3.81
N THR A 342 -16.31 -18.56 3.75
CA THR A 342 -16.86 -17.82 4.89
C THR A 342 -18.26 -18.32 5.19
N ALA A 343 -18.54 -18.55 6.48
CA ALA A 343 -19.84 -19.01 6.96
C ALA A 343 -20.19 -18.33 8.29
N GLY A 344 -21.47 -18.03 8.48
CA GLY A 344 -21.97 -17.41 9.71
C GLY A 344 -23.30 -16.71 9.53
N GLN A 345 -23.81 -16.09 10.59
CA GLN A 345 -25.06 -15.35 10.62
C GLN A 345 -24.78 -13.86 10.81
N GLY A 346 -25.50 -12.99 10.09
CA GLY A 346 -25.32 -11.54 10.24
C GLY A 346 -24.03 -10.97 9.64
N LEU A 347 -23.56 -11.57 8.53
CA LEU A 347 -22.33 -11.19 7.83
C LEU A 347 -22.59 -10.48 6.50
N GLY A 348 -23.83 -10.09 6.23
CA GLY A 348 -24.27 -9.50 4.97
C GLY A 348 -23.38 -8.34 4.54
N ARG A 349 -23.16 -7.36 5.43
CA ARG A 349 -22.26 -6.23 5.22
C ARG A 349 -20.84 -6.63 4.77
N TYR A 350 -20.33 -7.74 5.28
CA TYR A 350 -18.93 -8.13 5.07
C TYR A 350 -18.73 -8.93 3.79
N ILE A 351 -19.74 -9.71 3.37
CA ILE A 351 -19.60 -10.69 2.29
C ILE A 351 -20.23 -10.17 1.01
N GLY A 352 -19.44 -10.25 -0.07
CA GLY A 352 -19.87 -10.02 -1.43
C GLY A 352 -20.56 -8.68 -1.63
N LEU A 353 -19.94 -7.60 -1.15
CA LEU A 353 -20.46 -6.24 -1.35
C LEU A 353 -21.90 -6.07 -0.85
N ASN A 354 -22.26 -6.75 0.25
CA ASN A 354 -23.61 -6.71 0.80
C ASN A 354 -24.66 -7.27 -0.18
N ILE A 355 -24.39 -8.38 -0.87
CA ILE A 355 -25.42 -9.05 -1.71
C ILE A 355 -26.64 -9.44 -0.86
N VAL A 356 -26.44 -9.84 0.40
CA VAL A 356 -27.51 -10.11 1.38
C VAL A 356 -27.36 -9.13 2.55
N ASN A 357 -28.47 -8.73 3.17
CA ASN A 357 -28.46 -7.92 4.39
C ASN A 357 -28.09 -8.77 5.61
N ASP A 358 -27.66 -8.13 6.71
CA ASP A 358 -27.31 -8.83 7.94
C ASP A 358 -28.55 -9.47 8.59
N ALA A 359 -29.68 -8.78 8.51
CA ALA A 359 -30.99 -9.24 9.00
C ALA A 359 -32.14 -8.76 8.10
N ALA A 360 -33.34 -9.26 8.37
CA ALA A 360 -34.60 -8.78 7.83
C ALA A 360 -35.57 -8.50 8.97
N LEU A 361 -36.39 -7.46 8.83
CA LEU A 361 -37.45 -7.17 9.79
C LEU A 361 -38.70 -7.99 9.47
N ARG A 362 -39.23 -8.65 10.50
CA ARG A 362 -40.59 -9.19 10.45
C ARG A 362 -41.62 -8.08 10.48
N THR A 363 -42.83 -8.42 10.06
CA THR A 363 -44.01 -7.56 10.21
C THR A 363 -44.35 -7.27 11.68
N ASP A 364 -43.88 -8.09 12.62
CA ASP A 364 -43.99 -7.87 14.07
C ASP A 364 -42.86 -7.00 14.66
N GLY A 365 -41.89 -6.59 13.84
CA GLY A 365 -40.73 -5.79 14.24
C GLY A 365 -39.52 -6.56 14.77
N SER A 366 -39.61 -7.87 14.98
CA SER A 366 -38.43 -8.66 15.38
C SER A 366 -37.45 -8.86 14.22
N LEU A 367 -36.16 -8.98 14.54
CA LEU A 367 -35.12 -9.28 13.57
C LEU A 367 -35.10 -10.78 13.24
N ILE A 368 -35.14 -11.10 11.95
CA ILE A 368 -34.69 -12.38 11.42
C ILE A 368 -33.26 -12.19 10.94
N ARG A 369 -32.28 -12.83 11.58
CA ARG A 369 -30.93 -12.89 11.03
C ARG A 369 -30.98 -13.55 9.66
N SER A 370 -30.16 -13.07 8.71
CA SER A 370 -29.96 -13.81 7.47
C SER A 370 -29.57 -15.24 7.82
N PRO A 371 -30.16 -16.26 7.16
CA PRO A 371 -29.74 -17.65 7.34
C PRO A 371 -28.22 -17.75 7.09
N PRO A 372 -27.55 -18.76 7.67
CA PRO A 372 -26.13 -18.93 7.45
C PRO A 372 -25.86 -18.93 5.94
N THR A 373 -25.10 -17.95 5.47
CA THR A 373 -24.74 -17.88 4.06
C THR A 373 -24.09 -19.23 3.72
N PRO A 374 -24.61 -20.01 2.75
CA PRO A 374 -23.95 -21.24 2.36
C PRO A 374 -22.51 -20.88 2.02
N ALA A 375 -21.55 -21.70 2.47
CA ALA A 375 -20.12 -21.46 2.27
C ALA A 375 -19.88 -21.15 0.78
N SER A 376 -19.77 -19.87 0.47
CA SER A 376 -19.48 -19.40 -0.86
C SER A 376 -17.99 -19.57 -1.01
N LEU A 377 -17.60 -20.52 -1.85
CA LEU A 377 -16.22 -20.86 -2.17
C LEU A 377 -15.86 -20.22 -3.52
N PRO A 378 -15.44 -18.94 -3.59
CA PRO A 378 -14.66 -18.51 -4.73
C PRO A 378 -13.34 -19.30 -4.72
N ILE A 379 -13.25 -20.32 -5.56
CA ILE A 379 -11.99 -21.02 -5.87
C ILE A 379 -11.48 -20.42 -7.18
N ALA A 380 -10.30 -19.81 -7.14
CA ALA A 380 -9.60 -19.34 -8.32
C ALA A 380 -8.33 -20.16 -8.50
N ILE A 381 -8.20 -20.78 -9.67
CA ILE A 381 -6.97 -21.44 -10.11
C ILE A 381 -6.29 -20.48 -11.09
N CYS A 382 -5.13 -19.94 -10.72
CA CYS A 382 -4.36 -19.05 -11.57
C CYS A 382 -3.20 -19.85 -12.17
N GLY A 383 -3.24 -20.06 -13.50
CA GLY A 383 -2.15 -20.68 -14.25
C GLY A 383 -1.71 -19.81 -15.42
N GLN A 384 -0.40 -19.69 -15.64
CA GLN A 384 0.14 -19.00 -16.82
C GLN A 384 0.22 -19.97 -18.01
N THR A 385 -0.84 -20.06 -18.81
CA THR A 385 -0.87 -20.85 -20.06
C THR A 385 -1.26 -19.99 -21.26
N LEU A 386 -0.25 -19.48 -22.01
CA LEU A 386 0.08 -19.90 -23.38
C LEU A 386 0.77 -18.83 -24.25
N SER A 387 1.68 -19.37 -25.06
CA SER A 387 2.37 -18.88 -26.24
C SER A 387 1.54 -18.03 -27.22
N GLY A 388 2.03 -16.83 -27.52
CA GLY A 388 1.58 -15.90 -28.57
C GLY A 388 2.42 -14.61 -28.51
N PRO A 389 2.57 -13.83 -29.60
CA PRO A 389 3.48 -12.69 -29.62
C PRO A 389 3.06 -11.67 -28.57
N ARG A 390 3.99 -11.36 -27.66
CA ARG A 390 3.80 -10.51 -26.49
C ARG A 390 3.39 -9.10 -26.92
N PHE A 391 2.17 -8.70 -26.61
CA PHE A 391 2.01 -7.37 -26.01
C PHE A 391 2.34 -7.54 -24.52
N PRO A 392 3.35 -6.83 -23.99
CA PRO A 392 3.72 -7.00 -22.59
C PRO A 392 2.55 -6.60 -21.70
N ALA A 393 2.09 -7.55 -20.88
CA ALA A 393 1.32 -7.26 -19.67
C ALA A 393 2.04 -6.16 -18.89
N ALA A 394 1.25 -5.22 -18.34
CA ALA A 394 1.69 -3.98 -17.72
C ALA A 394 2.94 -4.17 -16.85
N ILE A 395 4.09 -3.84 -17.43
CA ILE A 395 5.31 -3.61 -16.69
C ILE A 395 5.12 -2.24 -16.04
N SER A 396 4.83 -2.22 -14.73
CA SER A 396 5.03 -1.04 -13.91
C SER A 396 6.54 -0.77 -13.82
N LYS A 397 7.10 -0.18 -14.87
CA LYS A 397 8.42 0.43 -14.81
C LYS A 397 8.25 1.84 -14.22
N PRO A 398 9.09 2.24 -13.26
CA PRO A 398 9.12 3.63 -12.82
C PRO A 398 9.39 4.51 -14.03
N ILE A 399 8.57 5.53 -14.20
CA ILE A 399 8.82 6.62 -15.14
C ILE A 399 9.91 7.47 -14.50
N THR A 400 11.15 7.31 -14.94
CA THR A 400 12.16 8.36 -14.84
C THR A 400 12.14 9.19 -16.13
N PRO A 401 12.40 10.51 -16.04
CA PRO A 401 12.09 11.51 -17.07
C PRO A 401 12.79 11.30 -18.42
#